data_AF-X1E4T7-F1
#
_entry.id   AF-X1E4T7-F1
#
_cell.length_a   1.000
_cell.length_b   1.000
_cell.length_c   1.000
_cell.angle_alpha   90.00
_cell.angle_beta   90.00
_cell.angle_gamma   90.00
#
_symmetry.space_group_name_H-M   'P 1'
#
loop_
_entity.id
_entity.type
_entity.pdbx_description
1 polymer ?
#
loop_
_entity_poly.entity_id
_entity_poly.type
_entity_poly.pdbx_seq_one_letter_code
_entity_poly.pdbx_strand_id
1 'polypeptide(L)'
;MPRKWSKKEIKILEQDYGNKQKKSISKKLPKRSVSSITHKAIRLGIKRDLGAERGSDIPDKPTPKIGYVLGVIIGDGSIRIKRNHGHSQYNVKLDITSKEIANRFKVFLEKLTGKKLKITEHLSCIKGYEFKIYRVVFKFLCAKNFFLLSYPIYNRFSWFIT
;
A
#
# COMPACT_ATOMS: atom_id res chain seq x y z
N MET A 1 18.00 -9.37 -34.33
CA MET A 1 19.06 -9.77 -33.37
C MET A 1 19.10 -8.82 -32.18
N PRO A 2 19.27 -9.29 -30.94
CA PRO A 2 19.38 -8.41 -29.78
C PRO A 2 20.66 -7.58 -29.84
N ARG A 3 20.54 -6.25 -29.67
CA ARG A 3 21.68 -5.33 -29.68
C ARG A 3 22.62 -5.61 -28.52
N LYS A 4 23.88 -6.00 -28.82
CA LYS A 4 24.93 -6.24 -27.81
C LYS A 4 25.17 -4.99 -26.95
N TRP A 5 25.45 -5.18 -25.67
CA TRP A 5 25.83 -4.11 -24.74
C TRP A 5 27.29 -3.76 -24.94
N SER A 6 27.60 -2.48 -25.11
CA SER A 6 28.98 -2.00 -25.19
C SER A 6 29.60 -1.89 -23.79
N LYS A 7 30.93 -1.96 -23.72
CA LYS A 7 31.69 -1.76 -22.46
C LYS A 7 31.37 -0.41 -21.81
N LYS A 8 31.14 0.65 -22.61
CA LYS A 8 30.74 1.98 -22.12
C LYS A 8 29.38 1.96 -21.44
N GLU A 9 28.38 1.30 -22.05
CA GLU A 9 27.04 1.18 -21.47
C GLU A 9 27.04 0.38 -20.17
N ILE A 10 27.88 -0.66 -20.07
CA ILE A 10 28.04 -1.48 -18.86
C ILE A 10 28.63 -0.65 -17.72
N LYS A 11 29.71 0.11 -17.98
CA LYS A 11 30.31 1.02 -16.98
C LYS A 11 29.32 2.04 -16.43
N ILE A 12 28.47 2.62 -17.30
CA ILE A 12 27.43 3.56 -16.88
C ILE A 12 26.44 2.86 -15.93
N LEU A 13 26.06 1.61 -16.18
CA LEU A 13 25.20 0.85 -15.27
C LEU A 13 25.89 0.60 -13.93
N GLU A 14 27.13 0.13 -13.92
CA GLU A 14 27.86 -0.16 -12.67
C GLU A 14 28.01 1.08 -11.78
N GLN A 15 28.26 2.24 -12.38
CA GLN A 15 28.45 3.50 -11.64
C GLN A 15 27.14 4.15 -11.20
N ASP A 16 26.14 4.21 -12.08
CA ASP A 16 24.95 5.02 -11.86
C ASP A 16 23.72 4.22 -11.43
N TYR A 17 23.66 2.91 -11.71
CA TYR A 17 22.43 2.14 -11.51
C TYR A 17 22.08 1.95 -10.03
N GLY A 18 23.08 1.82 -9.16
CA GLY A 18 22.90 1.71 -7.72
C GLY A 18 22.24 2.97 -7.12
N ASN A 19 22.72 4.15 -7.55
CA ASN A 19 22.54 5.41 -6.82
C ASN A 19 21.65 6.44 -7.54
N LYS A 20 21.30 6.25 -8.82
CA LYS A 20 20.54 7.24 -9.62
C LYS A 20 19.18 6.73 -10.08
N GLN A 21 18.22 7.65 -10.20
CA GLN A 21 16.88 7.35 -10.68
C GLN A 21 16.91 6.79 -12.11
N LYS A 22 16.02 5.84 -12.42
CA LYS A 22 15.93 5.19 -13.74
C LYS A 22 15.81 6.19 -14.90
N LYS A 23 15.07 7.30 -14.69
CA LYS A 23 14.92 8.39 -15.67
C LYS A 23 16.25 9.09 -16.00
N SER A 24 17.13 9.27 -15.02
CA SER A 24 18.45 9.87 -15.22
C SER A 24 19.38 8.94 -15.99
N ILE A 25 19.29 7.64 -15.73
CA ILE A 25 20.07 6.61 -16.43
C ILE A 25 19.60 6.47 -17.88
N SER A 26 18.28 6.53 -18.15
CA SER A 26 17.76 6.48 -19.52
C SER A 26 18.20 7.68 -20.37
N LYS A 27 18.44 8.85 -19.76
CA LYS A 27 19.03 9.99 -20.47
C LYS A 27 20.48 9.72 -20.92
N LYS A 28 21.26 9.00 -20.11
CA LYS A 28 22.64 8.59 -20.44
C LYS A 28 22.70 7.41 -21.42
N LEU A 29 21.64 6.62 -21.48
CA LEU A 29 21.50 5.45 -22.36
C LEU A 29 20.29 5.62 -23.30
N PRO A 30 20.27 6.65 -24.16
CA PRO A 30 19.08 7.00 -24.95
C PRO A 30 18.66 5.90 -25.94
N LYS A 31 19.60 5.03 -26.31
CA LYS A 31 19.37 3.89 -27.22
C LYS A 31 18.86 2.63 -26.51
N ARG A 32 18.56 2.71 -25.21
CA ARG A 32 18.08 1.58 -24.39
C ARG A 32 16.79 1.95 -23.68
N SER A 33 15.81 1.05 -23.72
CA SER A 33 14.59 1.19 -22.92
C SER A 33 14.89 0.95 -21.44
N VAL A 34 14.07 1.54 -20.57
CA VAL A 34 14.17 1.35 -19.11
C VAL A 34 14.07 -0.13 -18.71
N SER A 35 13.27 -0.91 -19.45
CA SER A 35 13.14 -2.36 -19.26
C SER A 35 14.46 -3.08 -19.60
N SER A 36 15.07 -2.77 -20.74
CA SER A 36 16.37 -3.35 -21.14
C SER A 36 17.47 -3.03 -20.14
N ILE A 37 17.52 -1.79 -19.66
CA ILE A 37 18.44 -1.33 -18.60
C ILE A 37 18.24 -2.14 -17.32
N THR A 38 16.99 -2.35 -16.90
CA THR A 38 16.66 -3.11 -15.67
C THR A 38 17.09 -4.57 -15.79
N HIS A 39 16.74 -5.25 -16.89
CA HIS A 39 17.13 -6.64 -17.11
C HIS A 39 18.64 -6.81 -17.20
N LYS A 40 19.35 -5.87 -17.82
CA LYS A 40 20.81 -5.93 -17.88
C LYS A 40 21.44 -5.76 -16.50
N ALA A 41 21.00 -4.79 -15.71
CA ALA A 41 21.50 -4.59 -14.35
C ALA A 41 21.27 -5.81 -13.45
N ILE A 42 20.10 -6.46 -13.56
CA ILE A 42 19.81 -7.73 -12.86
C ILE A 42 20.81 -8.82 -13.26
N ARG A 43 21.06 -8.99 -14.56
CA ARG A 43 22.05 -9.97 -15.07
C ARG A 43 23.49 -9.65 -14.64
N LEU A 44 23.79 -8.39 -14.34
CA LEU A 44 25.08 -7.96 -13.82
C LEU A 44 25.14 -8.03 -12.28
N GLY A 45 24.06 -8.42 -11.60
CA GLY A 45 24.01 -8.47 -10.13
C GLY A 45 23.97 -7.10 -9.45
N ILE A 46 23.74 -6.01 -10.19
CA ILE A 46 23.75 -4.65 -9.64
C ILE A 46 22.44 -4.41 -8.88
N LYS A 47 22.53 -4.37 -7.55
CA LYS A 47 21.41 -4.01 -6.68
C LYS A 47 21.23 -2.48 -6.68
N ARG A 48 19.98 -2.03 -6.56
CA ARG A 48 19.70 -0.60 -6.36
C ARG A 48 19.78 -0.33 -4.87
N ASP A 49 20.67 0.59 -4.52
CA ASP A 49 20.89 1.07 -3.15
C ASP A 49 20.34 2.48 -2.95
N LEU A 50 19.67 3.01 -3.97
CA LEU A 50 18.54 3.90 -3.78
C LEU A 50 17.56 3.13 -2.92
N GLY A 51 17.75 3.26 -1.60
CA GLY A 51 16.92 2.71 -0.55
C GLY A 51 15.54 2.69 -1.14
N ALA A 52 15.11 1.49 -1.51
CA ALA A 52 13.76 1.39 -1.99
C ALA A 52 13.00 1.96 -0.80
N GLU A 53 12.36 3.10 -0.98
CA GLU A 53 11.33 3.60 -0.08
C GLU A 53 10.21 2.56 -0.16
N ARG A 54 10.52 1.34 0.29
CA ARG A 54 9.63 0.28 0.69
C ARG A 54 9.26 0.67 2.12
N GLY A 55 8.57 1.81 2.23
CA GLY A 55 7.85 2.26 3.40
C GLY A 55 8.68 2.54 4.65
N SER A 56 9.53 3.56 4.63
CA SER A 56 9.82 4.33 5.86
C SER A 56 8.72 5.35 6.19
N ASP A 57 7.61 5.36 5.41
CA ASP A 57 6.42 6.16 5.71
C ASP A 57 5.56 5.55 6.82
N ILE A 58 5.94 4.38 7.35
CA ILE A 58 5.36 3.89 8.60
C ILE A 58 6.09 4.67 9.69
N PRO A 59 5.41 5.56 10.44
CA PRO A 59 6.05 6.22 11.56
C PRO A 59 6.61 5.15 12.49
N ASP A 60 7.85 5.33 12.95
CA ASP A 60 8.54 4.37 13.84
C ASP A 60 7.68 3.93 15.03
N LYS A 61 6.72 4.80 15.41
CA LYS A 61 5.69 4.50 16.39
C LYS A 61 4.29 4.85 15.86
N PRO A 62 3.32 3.92 15.89
CA PRO A 62 1.94 4.25 15.58
C PRO A 62 1.41 5.26 16.60
N THR A 63 0.76 6.32 16.11
CA THR A 63 0.08 7.27 17.01
C THR A 63 -1.12 6.58 17.69
N PRO A 64 -1.53 7.00 18.90
CA PRO A 64 -2.72 6.44 19.55
C PRO A 64 -3.98 6.46 18.67
N LYS A 65 -4.11 7.51 17.83
CA LYS A 65 -5.20 7.63 16.84
C LYS A 65 -5.17 6.51 15.80
N ILE A 66 -3.99 6.19 15.28
CA ILE A 66 -3.80 5.08 14.32
C ILE A 66 -4.05 3.74 15.02
N GLY A 67 -3.54 3.58 16.26
CA GLY A 67 -3.77 2.38 17.07
C GLY A 67 -5.26 2.10 17.29
N TYR A 68 -6.05 3.14 17.62
CA TYR A 68 -7.50 3.04 17.74
C TYR A 68 -8.17 2.57 16.44
N VAL A 69 -7.80 3.16 15.29
CA VAL A 69 -8.34 2.76 13.98
C VAL A 69 -8.01 1.30 13.68
N LEU A 70 -6.77 0.87 13.93
CA LEU A 70 -6.36 -0.50 13.72
C LEU A 70 -7.13 -1.46 14.63
N GLY A 71 -7.32 -1.11 15.91
CA GLY A 71 -8.11 -1.90 16.85
C GLY A 71 -9.54 -2.13 16.37
N VAL A 72 -10.22 -1.06 15.93
CA VAL A 72 -11.59 -1.16 15.38
C VAL A 72 -11.62 -2.00 14.10
N ILE A 73 -10.63 -1.85 13.21
CA ILE A 73 -10.58 -2.64 11.96
C ILE A 73 -10.32 -4.12 12.24
N ILE A 74 -9.48 -4.44 13.24
CA ILE A 74 -9.18 -5.82 13.62
C ILE A 74 -10.37 -6.48 14.30
N GLY A 75 -11.12 -5.74 15.14
CA GLY A 75 -12.29 -6.26 15.83
C GLY A 75 -13.51 -6.46 14.93
N ASP A 76 -13.94 -5.40 14.24
CA ASP A 76 -15.24 -5.33 13.56
C ASP A 76 -15.13 -5.07 12.05
N GLY A 77 -13.92 -5.20 11.51
CA GLY A 77 -13.59 -4.74 10.17
C GLY A 77 -13.09 -5.81 9.21
N SER A 78 -13.04 -5.41 7.94
CA SER A 78 -12.38 -6.16 6.88
C SER A 78 -11.70 -5.19 5.91
N ILE A 79 -10.50 -5.56 5.46
CA ILE A 79 -9.74 -4.80 4.48
C ILE A 79 -9.72 -5.59 3.17
N ARG A 80 -10.21 -4.99 2.09
CA ARG A 80 -10.14 -5.56 0.73
C ARG A 80 -9.18 -4.77 -0.13
N ILE A 81 -8.19 -5.46 -0.68
CA ILE A 81 -7.16 -4.87 -1.53
C ILE A 81 -7.51 -5.16 -3.00
N LYS A 82 -7.67 -4.11 -3.81
CA LYS A 82 -7.78 -4.22 -5.27
C LYS A 82 -6.46 -3.76 -5.88
N ARG A 83 -5.77 -4.66 -6.59
CA ARG A 83 -4.51 -4.37 -7.30
C ARG A 83 -4.83 -4.10 -8.77
N ASN A 84 -4.57 -2.88 -9.21
CA ASN A 84 -4.62 -2.48 -10.62
C ASN A 84 -3.18 -2.23 -11.10
N HIS A 85 -2.95 -2.24 -12.42
CA HIS A 85 -1.62 -1.98 -13.02
C HIS A 85 -1.00 -0.68 -12.47
N GLY A 86 -0.07 -0.80 -11.52
CA GLY A 86 0.64 0.32 -10.89
C GLY A 86 0.00 0.96 -9.66
N HIS A 87 -1.22 0.54 -9.26
CA HIS A 87 -1.92 1.12 -8.10
C HIS A 87 -2.61 0.06 -7.24
N SER A 88 -2.54 0.21 -5.93
CA SER A 88 -3.33 -0.59 -4.99
C SER A 88 -4.40 0.29 -4.35
N GLN A 89 -5.63 -0.19 -4.37
CA GLN A 89 -6.76 0.44 -3.71
C GLN A 89 -7.17 -0.39 -2.51
N TYR A 90 -7.15 0.22 -1.33
CA TYR A 90 -7.56 -0.40 -0.07
C TYR A 90 -8.99 0.04 0.23
N ASN A 91 -9.88 -0.93 0.39
CA ASN A 91 -11.27 -0.70 0.76
C ASN A 91 -11.44 -1.26 2.16
N VAL A 92 -11.55 -0.38 3.14
CA VAL A 92 -11.88 -0.80 4.50
C VAL A 92 -13.39 -0.79 4.63
N LYS A 93 -13.92 -1.89 5.14
CA LYS A 93 -15.34 -2.11 5.39
C LYS A 93 -15.50 -2.47 6.87
N LEU A 94 -16.33 -1.71 7.57
CA LEU A 94 -16.74 -2.01 8.94
C LEU A 94 -18.22 -2.34 8.94
N ASP A 95 -18.61 -3.43 9.59
CA ASP A 95 -20.01 -3.83 9.78
C ASP A 95 -20.32 -3.72 11.29
N ILE A 96 -20.96 -2.62 11.70
CA ILE A 96 -21.19 -2.29 13.12
C ILE A 96 -22.70 -2.33 13.40
N THR A 97 -23.12 -2.94 14.50
CA THR A 97 -24.54 -3.02 14.90
C THR A 97 -25.05 -1.73 15.53
N SER A 98 -24.20 -1.00 16.25
CA SER A 98 -24.54 0.30 16.84
C SER A 98 -24.37 1.46 15.84
N LYS A 99 -25.48 2.15 15.56
CA LYS A 99 -25.51 3.37 14.74
C LYS A 99 -24.63 4.47 15.32
N GLU A 100 -24.64 4.60 16.65
CA GLU A 100 -23.89 5.63 17.35
C GLU A 100 -22.38 5.44 17.17
N ILE A 101 -21.90 4.21 17.38
CA ILE A 101 -20.48 3.86 17.20
C ILE A 101 -20.07 4.10 15.74
N ALA A 102 -20.89 3.67 14.77
CA ALA A 102 -20.63 3.90 13.35
C ALA A 102 -20.51 5.40 13.02
N ASN A 103 -21.37 6.25 13.58
CA ASN A 103 -21.31 7.70 13.39
C ASN A 103 -20.08 8.33 14.06
N ARG A 104 -19.76 7.95 15.31
CA ARG A 104 -18.57 8.44 16.01
C ARG A 104 -17.30 8.08 15.23
N PHE A 105 -17.21 6.83 14.75
CA PHE A 105 -16.08 6.38 13.96
C PHE A 105 -15.99 7.06 12.60
N LYS A 106 -17.13 7.29 11.93
CA LYS A 106 -17.19 8.09 10.69
C LYS A 106 -16.60 9.48 10.92
N VAL A 107 -17.11 10.24 11.90
CA VAL A 107 -16.64 11.61 12.18
C VAL A 107 -15.14 11.60 12.51
N PHE A 108 -14.67 10.61 13.25
CA PHE A 108 -13.26 10.43 13.55
C PHE A 108 -12.42 10.25 12.27
N LEU A 109 -12.84 9.37 11.35
CA LEU A 109 -12.14 9.15 10.09
C LEU A 109 -12.20 10.35 9.15
N GLU A 110 -13.32 11.08 9.11
CA GLU A 110 -13.46 12.31 8.33
C GLU A 110 -12.46 13.37 8.81
N LYS A 111 -12.29 13.50 10.13
CA LYS A 111 -11.26 14.38 10.74
C LYS A 111 -9.83 13.92 10.43
N LEU A 112 -9.57 12.61 10.44
CA LEU A 112 -8.25 12.05 10.18
C LEU A 112 -7.83 12.19 8.70
N THR A 113 -8.78 11.99 7.79
CA THR A 113 -8.50 11.88 6.35
C THR A 113 -8.83 13.15 5.57
N GLY A 114 -9.60 14.08 6.15
CA GLY A 114 -10.16 15.25 5.46
C GLY A 114 -11.21 14.89 4.40
N LYS A 115 -11.64 13.62 4.31
CA LYS A 115 -12.58 13.13 3.30
C LYS A 115 -13.91 12.81 3.93
N LYS A 116 -15.00 13.27 3.29
CA LYS A 116 -16.36 12.95 3.68
C LYS A 116 -16.67 11.48 3.39
N LEU A 117 -17.22 10.77 4.36
CA LEU A 117 -17.56 9.36 4.29
C LEU A 117 -19.07 9.15 4.29
N LYS A 118 -19.51 8.02 3.75
CA LYS A 118 -20.93 7.61 3.75
C LYS A 118 -21.09 6.36 4.60
N ILE A 119 -22.17 6.34 5.38
CA ILE A 119 -22.65 5.13 6.06
C ILE A 119 -23.81 4.59 5.25
N THR A 120 -23.83 3.28 5.05
CA THR A 120 -24.95 2.57 4.45
C THR A 120 -25.56 1.64 5.49
N GLU A 121 -26.88 1.70 5.66
CA GLU A 121 -27.63 0.80 6.55
C GLU A 121 -28.10 -0.42 5.74
N HIS A 122 -27.93 -1.61 6.29
CA HIS A 122 -28.42 -2.85 5.70
C HIS A 122 -29.07 -3.69 6.80
N LEU A 123 -30.21 -4.31 6.50
CA LEU A 123 -30.79 -5.34 7.34
C LEU A 123 -30.05 -6.66 7.09
N SER A 124 -29.73 -7.37 8.16
CA SER A 124 -29.11 -8.69 8.11
C SER A 124 -29.90 -9.64 8.99
N CYS A 125 -29.96 -10.90 8.57
CA CYS A 125 -30.62 -11.96 9.32
C CYS A 125 -29.62 -13.09 9.54
N ILE A 126 -29.42 -13.47 10.80
CA ILE A 126 -28.63 -14.65 11.18
C ILE A 126 -29.49 -15.51 12.08
N LYS A 127 -29.69 -16.78 11.68
CA LYS A 127 -30.46 -17.76 12.45
C LYS A 127 -31.87 -17.29 12.85
N GLY A 128 -32.53 -16.52 11.98
CA GLY A 128 -33.88 -16.00 12.22
C GLY A 128 -33.95 -14.70 13.04
N TYR A 129 -32.81 -14.16 13.49
CA TYR A 129 -32.76 -12.85 14.15
C TYR A 129 -32.40 -11.75 13.15
N GLU A 130 -33.26 -10.74 13.05
CA GLU A 130 -33.01 -9.55 12.25
C GLU A 130 -32.26 -8.49 13.06
N PHE A 131 -31.21 -7.95 12.47
CA PHE A 131 -30.47 -6.85 13.06
C PHE A 131 -30.00 -5.88 11.97
N LYS A 132 -29.83 -4.62 12.37
CA LYS A 132 -29.36 -3.55 11.51
C LYS A 132 -27.84 -3.50 11.55
N ILE A 133 -27.23 -3.50 10.38
CA ILE A 133 -25.79 -3.30 10.21
C ILE A 133 -25.55 -1.94 9.58
N TYR A 134 -24.75 -1.13 10.25
CA TYR A 134 -24.24 0.14 9.76
C TYR A 134 -22.87 -0.10 9.15
N ARG A 135 -22.80 0.10 7.85
CA ARG A 135 -21.59 -0.14 7.07
C ARG A 135 -20.87 1.16 6.77
N VAL A 136 -19.63 1.26 7.23
CA VAL A 136 -18.70 2.36 6.89
C VAL A 136 -17.74 1.84 5.83
N VAL A 137 -17.75 2.45 4.64
CA VAL A 137 -16.79 2.12 3.56
C VAL A 137 -15.95 3.33 3.25
N PHE A 138 -14.64 3.15 3.24
CA PHE A 138 -13.70 4.18 2.86
C PHE A 138 -12.57 3.60 2.02
N LYS A 139 -12.13 4.42 1.05
CA LYS A 139 -11.21 4.02 -0.02
C LYS A 139 -9.91 4.80 0.09
N PHE A 140 -8.80 4.09 0.12
CA PHE A 140 -7.47 4.68 -0.05
C PHE A 140 -6.91 4.26 -1.40
N LEU A 141 -6.51 5.26 -2.19
CA LEU A 141 -5.63 5.05 -3.34
C LEU A 141 -4.20 5.18 -2.82
N CYS A 142 -3.47 4.08 -2.85
CA CYS A 142 -2.05 4.11 -2.54
C CYS A 142 -1.32 4.67 -3.77
N ALA A 143 -1.36 5.99 -3.92
CA ALA A 143 -0.53 6.73 -4.86
C ALA A 143 0.67 7.28 -4.09
N LYS A 144 1.74 6.47 -4.03
CA LYS A 144 3.08 6.77 -3.50
C LYS A 144 3.25 7.33 -2.07
N ASN A 145 2.27 8.04 -1.47
CA ASN A 145 2.47 8.85 -0.26
C ASN A 145 1.43 8.59 0.86
N PHE A 146 0.71 7.47 0.87
CA PHE A 146 -0.21 7.15 1.97
C PHE A 146 -0.27 5.63 2.21
N PHE A 147 0.75 5.12 2.89
CA PHE A 147 1.04 3.68 3.06
C PHE A 147 0.62 3.09 4.42
N LEU A 148 -0.16 3.81 5.24
CA LEU A 148 -0.48 3.37 6.61
C LEU A 148 -1.38 2.12 6.72
N LEU A 149 -1.99 1.64 5.62
CA LEU A 149 -2.93 0.49 5.65
C LEU A 149 -2.59 -0.60 4.62
N SER A 150 -1.42 -0.51 3.98
CA SER A 150 -1.08 -1.32 2.82
C SER A 150 -0.16 -2.51 3.07
N TYR A 151 0.27 -2.74 4.32
CA TYR A 151 1.02 -3.94 4.64
C TYR A 151 0.10 -5.14 4.89
N PRO A 152 0.43 -6.33 4.36
CA PRO A 152 -0.16 -7.57 4.82
C PRO A 152 0.30 -7.80 6.26
N ILE A 153 -0.56 -7.48 7.23
CA ILE A 153 -0.40 -7.87 8.64
C ILE A 153 -0.25 -9.40 8.78
N TYR A 154 -0.58 -10.16 7.72
CA TYR A 154 -0.54 -11.62 7.68
C TYR A 154 0.82 -12.29 7.50
N ASN A 155 1.93 -11.57 7.19
CA ASN A 155 3.22 -12.23 6.90
C ASN A 155 4.30 -12.11 8.00
N ARG A 156 3.95 -11.68 9.21
CA ARG A 156 4.90 -11.62 10.35
C ARG A 156 4.43 -12.27 11.66
N PHE A 157 3.22 -12.83 11.71
CA PHE A 157 2.74 -13.54 12.92
C PHE A 157 3.11 -15.04 12.96
N SER A 158 3.96 -15.53 12.07
CA SER A 158 4.47 -16.92 12.11
C SER A 158 5.69 -17.13 13.03
N TRP A 159 6.07 -16.15 13.85
CA TRP A 159 7.28 -16.21 14.69
C TRP A 159 7.01 -16.04 16.19
N PHE A 160 5.75 -16.04 16.62
CA PHE A 160 5.37 -15.88 18.04
C PHE A 160 4.57 -17.05 18.62
N ILE A 161 4.55 -18.20 17.94
CA ILE A 161 4.07 -19.46 18.53
C ILE A 161 5.10 -20.55 18.22
N THR A 162 6.12 -20.60 19.07
CA THR A 162 6.87 -21.80 19.48
C THR A 162 7.54 -21.48 20.79
#